data_AF-A0AAD9I0D2-F1
#
_entry.id   AF-A0AAD9I0D2-F1
#
_cell.length_a   1.000
_cell.length_b   1.000
_cell.length_c   1.000
_cell.angle_alpha   90.00
_cell.angle_beta   90.00
_cell.angle_gamma   90.00
#
_symmetry.space_group_name_H-M   'P 1'
#
loop_
_entity.id
_entity.type
_entity.pdbx_description
1 polymer ?
#
loop_
_entity_poly.entity_id
_entity_poly.type
_entity_poly.pdbx_seq_one_letter_code
_entity_poly.pdbx_strand_id
1 'polypeptide(L)'
;MEDSTVLDAGEAAQVVTLGPSDNLDIECQAAPTKTVVSVSVSVSTVYAQSTVTVYQSSTSRRQQTTTTARQSTSSQPSQPAGTNMSDTSTPASTYRNALYFTNWGIYGADFQPQQIPASNVSHVLYAFADIASDGHLISTDAYADLQKHYPTDSWNDQGNNAYGCVKQLYLLKKNNRGLKVLLSIGGWTYSQSGHFAPLVGSDTARQNLANSAVTFVKDWGLDGIDIDWEYPSTPQEAQAFVLLVQACRQALDQHAAQHAPGYHFLITVASPAGPSHYGAMDLKGMAPYVDVWHLMAYDYAGGWDATTGHQANLYASTADPAATKFSTDRAVGDYVAAGVAARRISLGLPLYGRSFEGAGAAVGQPYTGGVGPGSSGTQGVWLYRTLPKAGATVHYDDGVKASWSYDAAAQELISYDSPDSARQKAAYVRRKGLGGAAFWEAGGDRDGEGSLVGTMKASMGVLEQSQNWLLYPQSQYDNIRAGMPES
;
A
#
# COMPACT_ATOMS: atom_id res chain seq x y z
N MET A 1 -2.01 74.81 22.97
CA MET A 1 -0.82 74.04 23.35
C MET A 1 -1.36 72.68 23.77
N GLU A 2 -1.55 71.77 22.80
CA GLU A 2 -0.51 70.81 22.36
C GLU A 2 -0.12 69.91 23.55
N ASP A 3 -0.10 68.58 23.48
CA ASP A 3 -0.31 67.59 22.42
C ASP A 3 -0.42 66.25 23.18
N SER A 4 -1.36 65.37 22.85
CA SER A 4 -1.39 64.01 23.41
C SER A 4 -1.56 63.02 22.29
N THR A 5 -0.45 62.40 21.92
CA THR A 5 -0.31 61.37 20.91
C THR A 5 -1.18 60.15 21.27
N VAL A 6 -2.14 59.87 20.40
CA VAL A 6 -2.91 58.62 20.35
C VAL A 6 -2.07 57.62 19.54
N LEU A 7 -1.75 56.47 20.14
CA LEU A 7 -1.34 55.28 19.40
C LEU A 7 -2.51 54.30 19.42
N ASP A 8 -3.05 54.07 18.23
CA ASP A 8 -4.13 53.15 17.92
C ASP A 8 -3.55 51.72 17.88
N ALA A 9 -4.12 50.81 18.66
CA ALA A 9 -3.77 49.39 18.66
C ALA A 9 -4.96 48.59 18.13
N GLY A 10 -5.04 48.51 16.80
CA GLY A 10 -5.86 47.52 16.12
C GLY A 10 -5.06 46.24 15.96
N GLU A 11 -5.39 45.21 16.75
CA GLU A 11 -5.12 43.82 16.37
C GLU A 11 -6.23 42.91 16.91
N ALA A 12 -6.81 42.13 16.03
CA ALA A 12 -7.96 41.28 16.28
C ALA A 12 -7.61 40.14 17.24
N ALA A 13 -8.41 39.96 18.29
CA ALA A 13 -8.32 38.80 19.16
C ALA A 13 -8.63 37.51 18.37
N GLN A 14 -7.62 36.65 18.16
CA GLN A 14 -7.85 35.28 17.69
C GLN A 14 -8.33 34.43 18.87
N VAL A 15 -9.55 33.89 18.74
CA VAL A 15 -10.04 32.82 19.61
C VAL A 15 -9.48 31.50 19.07
N VAL A 16 -8.48 30.93 19.74
CA VAL A 16 -7.93 29.61 19.42
C VAL A 16 -8.64 28.56 20.28
N THR A 17 -9.21 27.54 19.64
CA THR A 17 -9.77 26.37 20.33
C THR A 17 -8.69 25.29 20.34
N LEU A 18 -8.23 24.88 21.53
CA LEU A 18 -7.15 23.90 21.71
C LEU A 18 -7.71 22.49 21.95
N GLY A 19 -7.05 21.47 21.38
CA GLY A 19 -7.33 20.07 21.65
C GLY A 19 -6.59 19.53 22.89
N PRO A 20 -6.88 18.29 23.36
CA PRO A 20 -6.38 17.76 24.64
C PRO A 20 -4.87 17.52 24.76
N SER A 21 -4.06 17.86 23.74
CA SER A 21 -2.62 17.59 23.71
C SER A 21 -1.79 18.67 23.02
N ASP A 22 -2.31 19.88 22.86
CA ASP A 22 -1.55 20.97 22.24
C ASP A 22 -0.63 21.66 23.27
N ASN A 23 0.67 21.71 22.97
CA ASN A 23 1.61 22.58 23.66
C ASN A 23 1.64 23.94 22.96
N LEU A 24 1.58 25.02 23.74
CA LEU A 24 1.71 26.40 23.25
C LEU A 24 3.16 26.85 23.42
N ASP A 25 3.89 27.00 22.32
CA ASP A 25 5.17 27.71 22.29
C ASP A 25 4.90 29.19 21.98
N ILE A 26 5.19 30.07 22.94
CA ILE A 26 5.16 31.52 22.74
C ILE A 26 6.61 31.99 22.58
N GLU A 27 7.02 32.33 21.36
CA GLU A 27 8.30 33.00 21.12
C GLU A 27 8.19 34.49 21.46
N CYS A 28 9.00 34.95 22.41
CA CYS A 28 9.20 36.37 22.67
C CYS A 28 10.59 36.77 22.14
N GLN A 29 10.65 37.61 21.11
CA GLN A 29 11.91 38.12 20.56
C GLN A 29 12.44 39.29 21.42
N ALA A 30 13.40 39.01 22.32
CA ALA A 30 14.50 39.92 22.68
C ALA A 30 15.55 39.29 23.64
N ALA A 31 16.81 39.19 23.15
CA ALA A 31 18.09 39.16 23.89
C ALA A 31 18.42 37.96 24.86
N PRO A 32 19.71 37.69 25.14
CA PRO A 32 20.22 36.32 25.24
C PRO A 32 20.36 35.81 26.68
N THR A 33 19.38 35.02 27.15
CA THR A 33 19.58 33.95 28.16
C THR A 33 18.31 33.11 28.20
N LYS A 34 18.40 31.81 27.89
CA LYS A 34 17.26 30.88 27.97
C LYS A 34 16.99 30.51 29.43
N THR A 35 15.90 31.02 29.99
CA THR A 35 15.28 30.50 31.21
C THR A 35 13.98 29.79 30.82
N VAL A 36 13.88 28.48 31.05
CA VAL A 36 12.65 27.72 30.84
C VAL A 36 11.82 27.78 32.12
N VAL A 37 10.58 28.27 32.04
CA VAL A 37 9.60 28.23 33.12
C VAL A 37 8.50 27.25 32.73
N SER A 38 8.30 26.20 33.53
CA SER A 38 7.21 25.24 33.34
C SER A 38 6.01 25.63 34.20
N VAL A 39 4.83 25.77 33.59
CA VAL A 39 3.56 25.98 34.29
C VAL A 39 2.65 24.78 34.02
N SER A 40 2.16 24.15 35.08
CA SER A 40 1.19 23.04 35.00
C SER A 40 -0.23 23.57 35.16
N VAL A 41 -1.11 23.31 34.20
CA VAL A 41 -2.55 23.59 34.31
C VAL A 41 -3.31 22.26 34.31
N SER A 42 -4.12 22.04 35.35
CA SER A 42 -5.00 20.89 35.47
C SER A 42 -6.45 21.31 35.25
N VAL A 43 -7.11 20.74 34.24
CA VAL A 43 -8.54 20.96 33.95
C VAL A 43 -9.34 19.73 34.42
N SER A 44 -10.35 19.97 35.25
CA SER A 44 -11.34 18.95 35.66
C SER A 44 -12.61 19.10 34.83
N THR A 45 -13.05 18.04 34.16
CA THR A 45 -14.26 18.06 33.32
C THR A 45 -15.53 17.90 34.17
N VAL A 46 -16.53 18.77 33.94
CA VAL A 46 -17.89 18.64 34.49
C VAL A 46 -18.78 17.96 33.43
N TYR A 47 -19.49 16.89 33.81
CA TYR A 47 -20.46 16.21 32.95
C TYR A 47 -21.75 17.04 32.80
N ALA A 48 -22.16 17.31 31.56
CA ALA A 48 -23.51 17.77 31.24
C ALA A 48 -24.35 16.58 30.71
N GLN A 49 -25.43 16.25 31.43
CA GLN A 49 -26.40 15.23 31.06
C GLN A 49 -27.24 15.71 29.86
N SER A 50 -27.41 14.86 28.85
CA SER A 50 -28.41 15.04 27.79
C SER A 50 -29.46 13.94 27.90
N THR A 51 -30.71 14.35 28.15
CA THR A 51 -31.91 13.51 28.18
C THR A 51 -32.32 13.11 26.76
N VAL A 52 -32.45 11.81 26.50
CA VAL A 52 -33.03 11.27 25.27
C VAL A 52 -34.49 10.91 25.55
N THR A 53 -35.41 11.61 24.88
CA THR A 53 -36.84 11.30 24.88
C THR A 53 -37.12 10.25 23.81
N VAL A 54 -37.54 9.05 24.23
CA VAL A 54 -37.98 7.98 23.33
C VAL A 54 -39.50 8.10 23.10
N TYR A 55 -39.92 8.25 21.85
CA TYR A 55 -41.32 8.08 21.46
C TYR A 55 -41.57 6.62 21.07
N GLN A 56 -42.41 5.92 21.85
CA GLN A 56 -43.02 4.66 21.43
C GLN A 56 -44.26 4.95 20.59
N SER A 57 -44.35 4.34 19.41
CA SER A 57 -45.61 4.13 18.71
C SER A 57 -45.86 2.62 18.58
N SER A 58 -47.08 2.23 18.94
CA SER A 58 -47.54 0.85 19.01
C SER A 58 -48.61 0.58 17.94
N THR A 59 -48.85 -0.72 17.71
CA THR A 59 -49.91 -1.37 16.90
C THR A 59 -49.68 -1.45 15.38
N SER A 60 -49.99 -2.54 14.65
CA SER A 60 -50.84 -3.71 14.95
C SER A 60 -50.40 -4.97 14.20
N ARG A 61 -50.91 -6.09 14.72
CA ARG A 61 -50.77 -7.49 14.32
C ARG A 61 -51.61 -7.78 13.06
N ARG A 62 -51.04 -8.42 12.03
CA ARG A 62 -51.81 -9.12 11.00
C ARG A 62 -51.31 -10.56 10.83
N GLN A 63 -52.27 -11.48 10.87
CA GLN A 63 -52.12 -12.92 10.79
C GLN A 63 -51.51 -13.34 9.45
N GLN A 64 -50.54 -14.26 9.49
CA GLN A 64 -50.02 -14.95 8.32
C GLN A 64 -50.77 -16.28 8.17
N THR A 65 -51.58 -16.38 7.12
CA THR A 65 -52.28 -17.60 6.72
C THR A 65 -51.31 -18.48 5.94
N THR A 66 -51.11 -19.71 6.43
CA THR A 66 -50.37 -20.77 5.75
C THR A 66 -51.14 -21.23 4.52
N THR A 67 -50.50 -21.32 3.35
CA THR A 67 -51.06 -22.01 2.19
C THR A 67 -50.02 -22.92 1.57
N THR A 68 -50.28 -24.21 1.69
CA THR A 68 -49.50 -25.33 1.15
C THR A 68 -49.74 -25.42 -0.35
N ALA A 69 -48.68 -25.39 -1.16
CA ALA A 69 -48.74 -25.75 -2.57
C ALA A 69 -47.71 -26.84 -2.88
N ARG A 70 -48.22 -28.04 -3.16
CA ARG A 70 -47.51 -29.15 -3.81
C ARG A 70 -47.13 -28.73 -5.22
N GLN A 71 -45.86 -28.94 -5.60
CA GLN A 71 -45.48 -29.03 -7.01
C GLN A 71 -44.84 -30.39 -7.30
N SER A 72 -45.30 -30.93 -8.42
CA SER A 72 -45.14 -32.26 -8.96
C SER A 72 -43.77 -32.49 -9.59
N THR A 73 -43.24 -33.67 -9.35
CA THR A 73 -42.06 -34.29 -9.96
C THR A 73 -42.27 -34.59 -11.44
N SER A 74 -41.29 -34.28 -12.29
CA SER A 74 -41.15 -34.87 -13.63
C SER A 74 -39.82 -35.63 -13.71
N SER A 75 -39.91 -36.90 -14.07
CA SER A 75 -38.83 -37.89 -14.14
C SER A 75 -38.24 -37.99 -15.55
N GLN A 76 -36.91 -38.00 -15.65
CA GLN A 76 -36.16 -38.49 -16.81
C GLN A 76 -35.05 -39.47 -16.35
N PRO A 77 -34.58 -40.37 -17.23
CA PRO A 77 -34.27 -41.75 -16.87
C PRO A 77 -32.85 -41.99 -16.35
N SER A 78 -32.75 -43.06 -15.56
CA SER A 78 -31.58 -43.59 -14.86
C SER A 78 -30.41 -43.98 -15.76
N GLN A 79 -29.23 -43.44 -15.46
CA GLN A 79 -27.93 -44.02 -15.85
C GLN A 79 -27.37 -44.90 -14.71
N PRO A 80 -26.57 -45.94 -15.02
CA PRO A 80 -26.10 -46.90 -14.02
C PRO A 80 -24.94 -46.33 -13.20
N ALA A 81 -24.96 -46.64 -11.90
CA ALA A 81 -23.94 -46.26 -10.95
C ALA A 81 -22.71 -47.18 -11.03
N GLY A 82 -21.52 -46.57 -10.94
CA GLY A 82 -20.40 -47.14 -10.20
C GLY A 82 -19.09 -47.26 -10.95
N THR A 83 -18.21 -46.27 -10.75
CA THR A 83 -16.85 -46.50 -10.21
C THR A 83 -16.36 -45.21 -9.54
N ASN A 84 -16.18 -45.26 -8.22
CA ASN A 84 -15.50 -44.25 -7.43
C ASN A 84 -14.04 -44.12 -7.86
N MET A 85 -13.63 -42.94 -8.31
CA MET A 85 -12.28 -42.43 -8.11
C MET A 85 -12.42 -41.04 -7.52
N SER A 86 -11.95 -40.90 -6.29
CA SER A 86 -11.76 -39.63 -5.60
C SER A 86 -10.75 -38.78 -6.39
N ASP A 87 -11.25 -37.87 -7.22
CA ASP A 87 -10.43 -36.82 -7.81
C ASP A 87 -10.33 -35.67 -6.79
N THR A 88 -9.35 -35.77 -5.91
CA THR A 88 -8.89 -34.64 -5.08
C THR A 88 -7.90 -33.80 -5.89
N SER A 89 -8.34 -33.21 -6.99
CA SER A 89 -7.62 -32.09 -7.62
C SER A 89 -8.32 -30.79 -7.22
N THR A 90 -7.90 -30.23 -6.08
CA THR A 90 -8.08 -28.79 -5.84
C THR A 90 -7.50 -28.08 -7.08
N PRO A 91 -8.24 -27.20 -7.78
CA PRO A 91 -7.67 -26.44 -8.88
C PRO A 91 -6.36 -25.82 -8.41
N ALA A 92 -5.28 -25.98 -9.17
CA ALA A 92 -4.00 -25.40 -8.81
C ALA A 92 -4.18 -23.89 -8.57
N SER A 93 -4.06 -23.45 -7.33
CA SER A 93 -4.22 -22.05 -6.97
C SER A 93 -3.08 -21.25 -7.59
N THR A 94 -3.41 -20.30 -8.46
CA THR A 94 -2.45 -19.35 -9.01
C THR A 94 -2.28 -18.14 -8.08
N TYR A 95 -1.09 -17.55 -8.05
CA TYR A 95 -0.76 -16.46 -7.13
C TYR A 95 -0.34 -15.18 -7.85
N ARG A 96 -0.55 -14.04 -7.20
CA ARG A 96 0.04 -12.76 -7.58
C ARG A 96 1.40 -12.61 -6.89
N ASN A 97 2.35 -12.07 -7.63
CA ASN A 97 3.61 -11.59 -7.10
C ASN A 97 3.80 -10.18 -7.66
N ALA A 98 3.52 -9.17 -6.83
CA ALA A 98 3.52 -7.77 -7.20
C ALA A 98 4.82 -7.09 -6.73
N LEU A 99 5.39 -6.19 -7.54
CA LEU A 99 6.62 -5.49 -7.22
C LEU A 99 6.44 -3.98 -7.42
N TYR A 100 6.63 -3.19 -6.37
CA TYR A 100 6.69 -1.74 -6.51
C TYR A 100 7.99 -1.35 -7.22
N PHE A 101 7.87 -0.65 -8.34
CA PHE A 101 8.99 -0.03 -9.06
C PHE A 101 8.87 1.48 -8.90
N THR A 102 9.87 2.09 -8.29
CA THR A 102 9.88 3.52 -7.94
C THR A 102 10.50 4.32 -9.08
N ASN A 103 9.88 5.44 -9.48
CA ASN A 103 10.41 6.26 -10.57
C ASN A 103 11.76 6.90 -10.20
N TRP A 104 11.98 7.24 -8.92
CA TRP A 104 13.27 7.71 -8.41
C TRP A 104 14.33 6.60 -8.31
N GLY A 105 13.94 5.32 -8.41
CA GLY A 105 14.83 4.16 -8.38
C GLY A 105 15.89 4.21 -9.50
N ILE A 106 15.60 4.89 -10.60
CA ILE A 106 16.54 5.01 -11.74
C ILE A 106 17.76 5.90 -11.46
N TYR A 107 17.77 6.64 -10.35
CA TYR A 107 18.83 7.56 -9.98
C TYR A 107 19.84 6.90 -9.02
N GLY A 108 19.82 7.25 -7.74
CA GLY A 108 20.82 6.81 -6.77
C GLY A 108 20.80 5.31 -6.48
N ALA A 109 19.64 4.66 -6.59
CA ALA A 109 19.53 3.21 -6.47
C ALA A 109 19.96 2.47 -7.75
N ASP A 110 20.09 3.17 -8.86
CA ASP A 110 20.40 2.67 -10.20
C ASP A 110 19.65 1.37 -10.56
N PHE A 111 18.35 1.34 -10.27
CA PHE A 111 17.47 0.24 -10.63
C PHE A 111 16.56 0.67 -11.78
N GLN A 112 16.78 0.08 -12.95
CA GLN A 112 16.11 0.39 -14.20
C GLN A 112 14.99 -0.63 -14.50
N PRO A 113 13.94 -0.27 -15.27
CA PRO A 113 12.84 -1.19 -15.58
C PRO A 113 13.27 -2.52 -16.21
N GLN A 114 14.38 -2.54 -16.96
CA GLN A 114 14.92 -3.74 -17.60
C GLN A 114 15.46 -4.77 -16.59
N GLN A 115 15.71 -4.36 -15.35
CA GLN A 115 16.16 -5.23 -14.26
C GLN A 115 15.00 -5.89 -13.52
N ILE A 116 13.75 -5.54 -13.82
CA ILE A 116 12.58 -6.21 -13.22
C ILE A 116 12.58 -7.70 -13.62
N PRO A 117 12.55 -8.64 -12.64
CA PRO A 117 12.61 -10.07 -12.92
C PRO A 117 11.23 -10.57 -13.40
N ALA A 118 10.86 -10.27 -14.65
CA ALA A 118 9.52 -10.50 -15.20
C ALA A 118 9.01 -11.96 -15.10
N SER A 119 9.90 -12.95 -15.03
CA SER A 119 9.53 -14.37 -14.81
C SER A 119 9.11 -14.69 -13.37
N ASN A 120 9.45 -13.81 -12.42
CA ASN A 120 9.13 -13.94 -11.01
C ASN A 120 7.99 -13.00 -10.57
N VAL A 121 7.56 -12.06 -11.42
CA VAL A 121 6.49 -11.11 -11.10
C VAL A 121 5.32 -11.23 -12.05
N SER A 122 4.14 -10.86 -11.57
CA SER A 122 2.88 -10.84 -12.34
C SER A 122 2.30 -9.43 -12.43
N HIS A 123 2.68 -8.55 -11.49
CA HIS A 123 2.21 -7.18 -11.42
C HIS A 123 3.40 -6.27 -11.08
N VAL A 124 3.53 -5.15 -11.77
CA VAL A 124 4.42 -4.04 -11.39
C VAL A 124 3.54 -2.87 -10.98
N LEU A 125 3.86 -2.26 -9.84
CA LEU A 125 3.16 -1.10 -9.30
C LEU A 125 4.11 0.09 -9.47
N TYR A 126 3.81 0.97 -10.44
CA TYR A 126 4.69 2.08 -10.79
C TYR A 126 4.44 3.27 -9.87
N ALA A 127 5.37 3.49 -8.93
CA ALA A 127 5.27 4.44 -7.84
C ALA A 127 6.09 5.73 -8.10
N PHE A 128 5.58 6.93 -7.89
CA PHE A 128 4.18 7.29 -7.61
C PHE A 128 3.72 8.45 -8.51
N ALA A 129 2.43 8.49 -8.81
CA ALA A 129 1.75 9.71 -9.19
C ALA A 129 1.25 10.46 -7.95
N ASP A 130 1.17 11.78 -8.04
CA ASP A 130 0.67 12.67 -7.00
C ASP A 130 -0.72 13.24 -7.36
N ILE A 131 -1.39 13.90 -6.40
CA ILE A 131 -2.74 14.44 -6.49
C ILE A 131 -2.67 15.97 -6.36
N ALA A 132 -3.10 16.67 -7.39
CA ALA A 132 -3.23 18.13 -7.38
C ALA A 132 -4.38 18.59 -6.47
N SER A 133 -4.40 19.88 -6.14
CA SER A 133 -5.39 20.46 -5.22
C SER A 133 -6.84 20.39 -5.69
N ASP A 134 -7.07 20.18 -6.99
CA ASP A 134 -8.39 19.97 -7.59
C ASP A 134 -8.75 18.49 -7.81
N GLY A 135 -7.89 17.58 -7.37
CA GLY A 135 -8.05 16.13 -7.49
C GLY A 135 -7.46 15.52 -8.77
N HIS A 136 -6.89 16.30 -9.70
CA HIS A 136 -6.22 15.72 -10.86
C HIS A 136 -4.95 14.95 -10.48
N LEU A 137 -4.67 13.84 -11.17
CA LEU A 137 -3.40 13.14 -11.02
C LEU A 137 -2.29 13.85 -11.80
N ILE A 138 -1.09 13.87 -11.23
CA ILE A 138 0.10 14.45 -11.86
C ILE A 138 1.29 13.48 -11.79
N SER A 139 2.12 13.51 -12.84
CA SER A 139 3.43 12.86 -12.84
C SER A 139 4.35 13.59 -11.87
N THR A 140 5.09 12.83 -11.06
CA THR A 140 6.00 13.38 -10.04
C THR A 140 7.39 13.63 -10.59
N ASP A 141 7.75 12.95 -11.68
CA ASP A 141 9.03 13.11 -12.37
C ASP A 141 8.85 12.84 -13.86
N ALA A 142 8.54 13.90 -14.62
CA ALA A 142 8.37 13.77 -16.07
C ALA A 142 9.64 13.28 -16.78
N TYR A 143 10.84 13.52 -16.23
CA TYR A 143 12.06 13.03 -16.83
C TYR A 143 12.14 11.51 -16.73
N ALA A 144 12.01 10.97 -15.52
CA ALA A 144 12.00 9.54 -15.27
C ALA A 144 10.84 8.84 -16.01
N ASP A 145 9.64 9.43 -15.91
CA ASP A 145 8.42 8.83 -16.41
C ASP A 145 8.40 8.78 -17.95
N LEU A 146 8.71 9.90 -18.62
CA LEU A 146 8.35 10.10 -20.03
C LEU A 146 9.49 10.58 -20.94
N GLN A 147 10.59 11.15 -20.43
CA GLN A 147 11.57 11.85 -21.28
C GLN A 147 12.92 11.14 -21.39
N LYS A 148 13.36 10.41 -20.36
CA LYS A 148 14.63 9.70 -20.38
C LYS A 148 14.69 8.74 -21.56
N HIS A 149 15.65 8.95 -22.46
CA HIS A 149 15.93 8.02 -23.53
C HIS A 149 16.84 6.90 -23.01
N TYR A 150 16.39 5.67 -23.16
CA TYR A 150 17.20 4.47 -22.94
C TYR A 150 18.01 4.13 -24.20
N PRO A 151 19.00 3.23 -24.13
CA PRO A 151 19.94 3.00 -25.24
C PRO A 151 19.30 2.64 -26.60
N THR A 152 18.10 2.08 -26.61
CA THR A 152 17.36 1.70 -27.83
C THR A 152 16.36 2.75 -28.29
N ASP A 153 16.31 3.91 -27.63
CA ASP A 153 15.35 4.97 -27.94
C ASP A 153 15.95 5.91 -29.01
N SER A 154 15.18 6.11 -30.07
CA SER A 154 15.53 7.02 -31.16
C SER A 154 15.34 8.47 -30.72
N TRP A 155 16.32 9.31 -31.03
CA TRP A 155 16.23 10.76 -30.84
C TRP A 155 15.55 11.48 -32.01
N ASN A 156 15.16 10.74 -33.06
CA ASN A 156 14.66 11.29 -34.31
C ASN A 156 13.19 10.95 -34.57
N ASP A 157 12.52 10.25 -33.64
CA ASP A 157 11.11 9.89 -33.79
C ASP A 157 10.27 11.17 -33.90
N GLN A 158 9.42 11.21 -34.93
CA GLN A 158 8.50 12.32 -35.16
C GLN A 158 7.22 12.14 -34.33
N GLY A 159 6.54 13.25 -34.04
CA GLY A 159 5.27 13.23 -33.31
C GLY A 159 5.43 13.30 -31.79
N ASN A 160 4.33 13.01 -31.08
CA ASN A 160 4.29 13.04 -29.61
C ASN A 160 4.56 11.64 -29.07
N ASN A 161 5.75 11.37 -28.54
CA ASN A 161 6.17 10.04 -28.13
C ASN A 161 6.48 9.97 -26.63
N ALA A 162 6.11 8.86 -25.98
CA ALA A 162 6.51 8.55 -24.61
C ALA A 162 7.81 7.76 -24.60
N TYR A 163 8.79 8.19 -23.79
CA TYR A 163 10.01 7.45 -23.49
C TYR A 163 10.01 7.06 -22.01
N GLY A 164 11.15 7.18 -21.33
CA GLY A 164 11.28 6.98 -19.90
C GLY A 164 10.86 5.58 -19.46
N CYS A 165 10.58 5.46 -18.17
CA CYS A 165 10.10 4.23 -17.57
C CYS A 165 8.77 3.79 -18.15
N VAL A 166 7.89 4.71 -18.57
CA VAL A 166 6.61 4.37 -19.22
C VAL A 166 6.82 3.51 -20.46
N LYS A 167 7.73 3.91 -21.36
CA LYS A 167 8.08 3.12 -22.55
C LYS A 167 8.66 1.76 -22.16
N GLN A 168 9.59 1.73 -21.21
CA GLN A 168 10.26 0.49 -20.83
C GLN A 168 9.31 -0.52 -20.15
N LEU A 169 8.39 -0.04 -19.32
CA LEU A 169 7.35 -0.87 -18.70
C LEU A 169 6.36 -1.39 -19.76
N TYR A 170 6.00 -0.58 -20.76
CA TYR A 170 5.20 -1.05 -21.88
C TYR A 170 5.91 -2.16 -22.68
N LEU A 171 7.20 -1.99 -22.98
CA LEU A 171 8.00 -3.04 -23.65
C LEU A 171 8.08 -4.31 -22.81
N LEU A 172 8.21 -4.19 -21.48
CA LEU A 172 8.20 -5.32 -20.57
C LEU A 172 6.87 -6.08 -20.62
N LYS A 173 5.73 -5.36 -20.65
CA LYS A 173 4.40 -5.94 -20.87
C LYS A 173 4.29 -6.65 -22.22
N LYS A 174 4.79 -6.03 -23.29
CA LYS A 174 4.73 -6.58 -24.65
C LYS A 174 5.45 -7.94 -24.72
N ASN A 175 6.60 -8.04 -24.06
CA ASN A 175 7.43 -9.25 -24.01
C ASN A 175 6.93 -10.29 -22.99
N ASN A 176 6.15 -9.88 -21.99
CA ASN A 176 5.65 -10.75 -20.93
C ASN A 176 4.14 -10.59 -20.80
N ARG A 177 3.38 -11.32 -21.62
CA ARG A 177 1.92 -11.12 -21.75
C ARG A 177 1.10 -11.42 -20.49
N GLY A 178 1.68 -12.11 -19.50
CA GLY A 178 1.07 -12.30 -18.17
C GLY A 178 1.42 -11.22 -17.14
N LEU A 179 2.25 -10.24 -17.49
CA LEU A 179 2.68 -9.15 -16.61
C LEU A 179 1.79 -7.93 -16.76
N LYS A 180 1.16 -7.48 -15.69
CA LYS A 180 0.37 -6.24 -15.65
C LYS A 180 1.18 -5.11 -15.02
N VAL A 181 0.96 -3.87 -15.46
CA VAL A 181 1.59 -2.68 -14.87
C VAL A 181 0.49 -1.72 -14.43
N LEU A 182 0.49 -1.29 -13.18
CA LEU A 182 -0.50 -0.35 -12.63
C LEU A 182 0.21 0.93 -12.21
N LEU A 183 -0.48 2.08 -12.34
CA LEU A 183 0.00 3.33 -11.74
C LEU A 183 -0.30 3.30 -10.25
N SER A 184 0.70 3.46 -9.39
CA SER A 184 0.46 3.68 -7.97
C SER A 184 0.38 5.17 -7.65
N ILE A 185 -0.65 5.55 -6.89
CA ILE A 185 -1.04 6.93 -6.62
C ILE A 185 -0.90 7.19 -5.12
N GLY A 186 -0.18 8.24 -4.75
CA GLY A 186 0.01 8.63 -3.35
C GLY A 186 1.30 8.05 -2.75
N GLY A 187 1.15 7.19 -1.75
CA GLY A 187 2.25 6.76 -0.89
C GLY A 187 2.45 7.70 0.29
N TRP A 188 3.34 7.30 1.20
CA TRP A 188 3.61 8.01 2.45
C TRP A 188 3.75 9.53 2.28
N THR A 189 4.70 10.01 1.45
CA THR A 189 5.00 11.44 1.35
C THR A 189 3.77 12.27 0.95
N TYR A 190 3.08 11.90 -0.12
CA TYR A 190 1.93 12.68 -0.60
C TYR A 190 0.70 12.54 0.30
N SER A 191 0.56 11.40 0.98
CA SER A 191 -0.47 11.21 2.00
C SER A 191 -0.24 12.14 3.20
N GLN A 192 0.98 12.18 3.73
CA GLN A 192 1.35 13.02 4.87
C GLN A 192 1.36 14.51 4.53
N SER A 193 1.60 14.87 3.26
CA SER A 193 1.44 16.25 2.78
C SER A 193 -0.02 16.66 2.59
N GLY A 194 -0.99 15.78 2.87
CA GLY A 194 -2.42 16.09 2.82
C GLY A 194 -3.01 16.13 1.41
N HIS A 195 -2.33 15.54 0.41
CA HIS A 195 -2.78 15.61 -0.99
C HIS A 195 -4.04 14.78 -1.28
N PHE A 196 -4.47 13.91 -0.35
CA PHE A 196 -5.78 13.26 -0.38
C PHE A 196 -6.91 14.14 0.19
N ALA A 197 -6.60 15.21 0.93
CA ALA A 197 -7.61 16.05 1.58
C ALA A 197 -8.67 16.65 0.63
N PRO A 198 -8.34 17.08 -0.61
CA PRO A 198 -9.35 17.57 -1.56
C PRO A 198 -10.46 16.55 -1.85
N LEU A 199 -10.16 15.25 -1.73
CA LEU A 199 -11.08 14.16 -2.06
C LEU A 199 -12.12 13.91 -0.96
N VAL A 200 -11.92 14.44 0.25
CA VAL A 200 -12.82 14.22 1.39
C VAL A 200 -14.15 14.93 1.18
N GLY A 201 -14.11 16.22 0.89
CA GLY A 201 -15.30 17.08 0.82
C GLY A 201 -15.87 17.28 -0.59
N SER A 202 -15.18 16.84 -1.65
CA SER A 202 -15.52 17.23 -3.03
C SER A 202 -15.75 16.04 -3.94
N ASP A 203 -16.98 15.89 -4.42
CA ASP A 203 -17.31 14.91 -5.46
C ASP A 203 -16.60 15.21 -6.77
N THR A 204 -16.54 16.49 -7.15
CA THR A 204 -15.80 16.95 -8.32
C THR A 204 -14.33 16.54 -8.26
N ALA A 205 -13.67 16.67 -7.10
CA ALA A 205 -12.26 16.28 -6.97
C ALA A 205 -12.07 14.76 -7.13
N ARG A 206 -12.99 13.94 -6.58
CA ARG A 206 -12.97 12.48 -6.80
C ARG A 206 -13.19 12.11 -8.27
N GLN A 207 -14.08 12.81 -8.97
CA GLN A 207 -14.31 12.61 -10.40
C GLN A 207 -13.10 13.06 -11.24
N ASN A 208 -12.46 14.16 -10.88
CA ASN A 208 -11.21 14.61 -11.51
C ASN A 208 -10.12 13.55 -11.37
N LEU A 209 -9.98 12.95 -10.18
CA LEU A 209 -9.03 11.86 -9.96
C LEU A 209 -9.38 10.64 -10.80
N ALA A 210 -10.63 10.17 -10.76
CA ALA A 210 -11.08 9.00 -11.51
C ALA A 210 -10.88 9.17 -13.04
N ASN A 211 -11.18 10.36 -13.58
CA ASN A 211 -10.94 10.67 -14.99
C ASN A 211 -9.45 10.77 -15.33
N SER A 212 -8.65 11.30 -14.40
CA SER A 212 -7.19 11.34 -14.56
C SER A 212 -6.60 9.93 -14.52
N ALA A 213 -7.09 9.05 -13.65
CA ALA A 213 -6.69 7.64 -13.61
C ALA A 213 -6.92 6.94 -14.95
N VAL A 214 -8.09 7.14 -15.58
CA VAL A 214 -8.35 6.66 -16.94
C VAL A 214 -7.37 7.27 -17.94
N THR A 215 -7.04 8.56 -17.81
CA THR A 215 -6.08 9.26 -18.68
C THR A 215 -4.68 8.67 -18.58
N PHE A 216 -4.17 8.42 -17.38
CA PHE A 216 -2.88 7.75 -17.19
C PHE A 216 -2.91 6.31 -17.70
N VAL A 217 -3.97 5.55 -17.40
CA VAL A 217 -4.13 4.17 -17.88
C VAL A 217 -4.08 4.11 -19.40
N LYS A 218 -4.80 5.00 -20.09
CA LYS A 218 -4.84 5.00 -21.55
C LYS A 218 -3.55 5.56 -22.16
N ASP A 219 -2.99 6.62 -21.60
CA ASP A 219 -1.87 7.32 -22.23
C ASP A 219 -0.55 6.60 -21.97
N TRP A 220 -0.34 6.07 -20.77
CA TRP A 220 0.90 5.37 -20.39
C TRP A 220 0.83 3.86 -20.65
N GLY A 221 -0.31 3.36 -21.14
CA GLY A 221 -0.48 1.97 -21.52
C GLY A 221 -0.48 1.01 -20.33
N LEU A 222 -1.27 1.31 -19.30
CA LEU A 222 -1.30 0.58 -18.02
C LEU A 222 -2.52 -0.35 -17.91
N ASP A 223 -2.46 -1.32 -17.00
CA ASP A 223 -3.50 -2.32 -16.75
C ASP A 223 -4.40 -1.99 -15.56
N GLY A 224 -4.23 -0.81 -14.95
CA GLY A 224 -5.02 -0.38 -13.81
C GLY A 224 -4.32 0.67 -12.96
N ILE A 225 -4.87 0.89 -11.78
CA ILE A 225 -4.34 1.79 -10.77
C ILE A 225 -4.21 1.10 -9.41
N ASP A 226 -3.30 1.60 -8.61
CA ASP A 226 -3.10 1.28 -7.20
C ASP A 226 -3.24 2.58 -6.41
N ILE A 227 -4.01 2.57 -5.32
CA ILE A 227 -4.19 3.75 -4.46
C ILE A 227 -3.57 3.49 -3.10
N ASP A 228 -2.61 4.33 -2.72
CA ASP A 228 -1.88 4.26 -1.48
C ASP A 228 -2.12 5.53 -0.65
N TRP A 229 -3.21 5.50 0.14
CA TRP A 229 -3.53 6.57 1.09
C TRP A 229 -3.13 6.12 2.50
N GLU A 230 -2.08 6.74 3.03
CA GLU A 230 -1.51 6.46 4.35
C GLU A 230 -1.71 7.61 5.34
N TYR A 231 -2.74 7.65 6.19
CA TYR A 231 -3.89 6.75 6.25
C TYR A 231 -5.17 7.58 6.48
N PRO A 232 -6.34 7.14 5.97
CA PRO A 232 -7.62 7.62 6.47
C PRO A 232 -7.70 7.42 7.99
N SER A 233 -8.11 8.47 8.69
CA SER A 233 -8.08 8.56 10.15
C SER A 233 -9.43 8.97 10.76
N THR A 234 -10.33 9.54 9.94
CA THR A 234 -11.66 9.98 10.36
C THR A 234 -12.77 9.24 9.61
N PRO A 235 -14.02 9.19 10.14
CA PRO A 235 -15.16 8.63 9.41
C PRO A 235 -15.40 9.28 8.05
N GLN A 236 -15.14 10.59 7.93
CA GLN A 236 -15.27 11.33 6.68
C GLN A 236 -14.22 10.88 5.66
N GLU A 237 -12.96 10.70 6.07
CA GLU A 237 -11.91 10.17 5.20
C GLU A 237 -12.17 8.72 4.80
N ALA A 238 -12.66 7.87 5.72
CA ALA A 238 -13.06 6.50 5.40
C ALA A 238 -14.17 6.46 4.34
N GLN A 239 -15.22 7.27 4.52
CA GLN A 239 -16.30 7.39 3.55
C GLN A 239 -15.78 7.93 2.21
N ALA A 240 -14.90 8.94 2.24
CA ALA A 240 -14.31 9.50 1.04
C ALA A 240 -13.49 8.46 0.26
N PHE A 241 -12.76 7.59 0.95
CA PHE A 241 -11.99 6.54 0.28
C PHE A 241 -12.90 5.51 -0.40
N VAL A 242 -14.02 5.11 0.22
CA VAL A 242 -15.05 4.27 -0.42
C VAL A 242 -15.57 4.93 -1.69
N LEU A 243 -15.95 6.21 -1.61
CA LEU A 243 -16.49 6.96 -2.76
C LEU A 243 -15.44 7.14 -3.87
N LEU A 244 -14.17 7.32 -3.50
CA LEU A 244 -13.06 7.43 -4.44
C LEU A 244 -12.85 6.13 -5.23
N VAL A 245 -12.73 4.98 -4.55
CA VAL A 245 -12.54 3.69 -5.25
C VAL A 245 -13.76 3.33 -6.09
N GLN A 246 -14.96 3.70 -5.65
CA GLN A 246 -16.19 3.55 -6.42
C GLN A 246 -16.16 4.39 -7.70
N ALA A 247 -15.80 5.67 -7.62
CA ALA A 247 -15.69 6.55 -8.79
C ALA A 247 -14.63 6.05 -9.79
N CYS A 248 -13.46 5.62 -9.29
CA CYS A 248 -12.42 5.03 -10.13
C CYS A 248 -12.90 3.75 -10.82
N ARG A 249 -13.62 2.88 -10.12
CA ARG A 249 -14.17 1.64 -10.70
C ARG A 249 -15.13 1.93 -11.83
N GLN A 250 -16.06 2.87 -11.62
CA GLN A 250 -17.01 3.31 -12.63
C GLN A 250 -16.31 3.86 -13.87
N ALA A 251 -15.31 4.74 -13.69
CA ALA A 251 -14.58 5.35 -14.79
C ALA A 251 -13.77 4.31 -15.60
N LEU A 252 -13.07 3.39 -14.93
CA LEU A 252 -12.31 2.34 -15.60
C LEU A 252 -13.21 1.32 -16.31
N ASP A 253 -14.35 0.95 -15.73
CA ASP A 253 -15.32 0.06 -16.38
C ASP A 253 -15.96 0.70 -17.61
N GLN A 254 -16.28 1.99 -17.55
CA GLN A 254 -16.78 2.74 -18.69
C GLN A 254 -15.74 2.81 -19.81
N HIS A 255 -14.47 3.06 -19.47
CA HIS A 255 -13.37 3.05 -20.43
C HIS A 255 -13.19 1.66 -21.08
N ALA A 256 -13.19 0.60 -20.28
CA ALA A 256 -13.11 -0.78 -20.76
C ALA A 256 -14.25 -1.11 -21.73
N ALA A 257 -15.50 -0.79 -21.38
CA ALA A 257 -16.65 -1.06 -22.22
C ALA A 257 -16.55 -0.41 -23.62
N GLN A 258 -15.90 0.75 -23.72
CA GLN A 258 -15.77 1.49 -24.98
C GLN A 258 -14.52 1.13 -25.77
N HIS A 259 -13.40 0.84 -25.10
CA HIS A 259 -12.08 0.78 -25.75
C HIS A 259 -11.30 -0.51 -25.50
N ALA A 260 -11.74 -1.34 -24.56
CA ALA A 260 -11.13 -2.64 -24.25
C ALA A 260 -12.21 -3.66 -23.87
N PRO A 261 -13.19 -3.96 -24.76
CA PRO A 261 -14.33 -4.79 -24.41
C PRO A 261 -13.87 -6.18 -23.95
N GLY A 262 -14.33 -6.59 -22.77
CA GLY A 262 -13.94 -7.85 -22.13
C GLY A 262 -12.65 -7.78 -21.31
N TYR A 263 -11.94 -6.64 -21.31
CA TYR A 263 -10.81 -6.41 -20.42
C TYR A 263 -11.26 -5.80 -19.09
N HIS A 264 -10.67 -6.27 -17.99
CA HIS A 264 -10.90 -5.71 -16.65
C HIS A 264 -9.64 -4.98 -16.19
N PHE A 265 -9.66 -3.64 -16.21
CA PHE A 265 -8.61 -2.84 -15.61
C PHE A 265 -8.67 -2.95 -14.09
N LEU A 266 -7.51 -3.12 -13.46
CA LEU A 266 -7.43 -3.40 -12.03
C LEU A 266 -7.52 -2.12 -11.19
N ILE A 267 -8.14 -2.24 -10.01
CA ILE A 267 -7.98 -1.30 -8.90
C ILE A 267 -7.40 -2.07 -7.73
N THR A 268 -6.22 -1.69 -7.28
CA THR A 268 -5.60 -2.22 -6.07
C THR A 268 -5.43 -1.11 -5.04
N VAL A 269 -5.18 -1.50 -3.80
CA VAL A 269 -4.82 -0.55 -2.74
C VAL A 269 -3.66 -1.10 -1.93
N ALA A 270 -2.71 -0.24 -1.57
CA ALA A 270 -1.85 -0.49 -0.43
C ALA A 270 -2.67 -0.31 0.85
N SER A 271 -2.59 -1.26 1.78
CA SER A 271 -3.48 -1.28 2.93
C SER A 271 -2.73 -1.53 4.25
N PRO A 272 -3.08 -0.83 5.34
CA PRO A 272 -2.33 -0.91 6.60
C PRO A 272 -2.47 -2.26 7.29
N ALA A 273 -1.40 -2.68 7.97
CA ALA A 273 -1.42 -3.81 8.90
C ALA A 273 -1.51 -3.40 10.38
N GLY A 274 -1.52 -2.10 10.69
CA GLY A 274 -1.71 -1.56 12.05
C GLY A 274 -3.20 -1.48 12.42
N PRO A 275 -3.66 -2.05 13.56
CA PRO A 275 -5.07 -2.09 13.94
C PRO A 275 -5.79 -0.74 14.03
N SER A 276 -5.09 0.30 14.48
CA SER A 276 -5.65 1.66 14.52
C SER A 276 -5.97 2.20 13.12
N HIS A 277 -5.16 1.86 12.12
CA HIS A 277 -5.31 2.37 10.76
C HIS A 277 -6.37 1.59 9.99
N TYR A 278 -6.27 0.25 9.89
CA TYR A 278 -7.30 -0.51 9.17
C TYR A 278 -8.65 -0.49 9.90
N GLY A 279 -8.67 -0.28 11.21
CA GLY A 279 -9.90 -0.10 12.00
C GLY A 279 -10.62 1.22 11.73
N ALA A 280 -9.92 2.23 11.19
CA ALA A 280 -10.52 3.49 10.77
C ALA A 280 -11.11 3.42 9.35
N MET A 281 -10.76 2.41 8.55
CA MET A 281 -11.23 2.24 7.17
C MET A 281 -12.57 1.49 7.09
N ASP A 282 -13.39 1.81 6.08
CA ASP A 282 -14.55 0.98 5.72
C ASP A 282 -14.15 -0.12 4.72
N LEU A 283 -13.43 -1.14 5.22
CA LEU A 283 -12.95 -2.26 4.40
C LEU A 283 -14.10 -2.96 3.66
N LYS A 284 -15.27 -3.08 4.28
CA LYS A 284 -16.45 -3.73 3.71
C LYS A 284 -17.05 -2.90 2.57
N GLY A 285 -17.15 -1.58 2.76
CA GLY A 285 -17.65 -0.65 1.74
C GLY A 285 -16.73 -0.55 0.53
N MET A 286 -15.41 -0.67 0.72
CA MET A 286 -14.41 -0.66 -0.35
C MET A 286 -14.35 -2.00 -1.12
N ALA A 287 -14.55 -3.14 -0.44
CA ALA A 287 -14.33 -4.47 -1.00
C ALA A 287 -14.98 -4.75 -2.37
N PRO A 288 -16.19 -4.27 -2.71
CA PRO A 288 -16.76 -4.47 -4.04
C PRO A 288 -15.94 -3.88 -5.18
N TYR A 289 -15.15 -2.84 -4.92
CA TYR A 289 -14.47 -2.04 -5.95
C TYR A 289 -12.97 -2.33 -6.08
N VAL A 290 -12.36 -2.97 -5.07
CA VAL A 290 -10.91 -3.18 -4.97
C VAL A 290 -10.52 -4.64 -5.28
N ASP A 291 -9.86 -4.88 -6.41
CA ASP A 291 -9.41 -6.18 -6.89
C ASP A 291 -8.42 -6.87 -5.95
N VAL A 292 -7.39 -6.13 -5.49
CA VAL A 292 -6.33 -6.66 -4.63
C VAL A 292 -5.98 -5.64 -3.53
N TRP A 293 -5.77 -6.16 -2.32
CA TRP A 293 -5.31 -5.46 -1.14
C TRP A 293 -3.85 -5.85 -0.90
N HIS A 294 -2.92 -4.94 -1.15
CA HIS A 294 -1.50 -5.09 -0.86
C HIS A 294 -1.27 -4.73 0.61
N LEU A 295 -1.43 -5.72 1.50
CA LEU A 295 -1.31 -5.52 2.94
C LEU A 295 0.14 -5.20 3.30
N MET A 296 0.42 -3.97 3.71
CA MET A 296 1.75 -3.49 4.09
C MET A 296 2.19 -4.10 5.42
N ALA A 297 2.58 -5.37 5.37
CA ALA A 297 2.92 -6.20 6.51
C ALA A 297 4.40 -6.05 6.93
N TYR A 298 4.83 -4.80 7.02
CA TYR A 298 6.16 -4.35 7.38
C TYR A 298 6.08 -3.04 8.17
N ASP A 299 7.22 -2.46 8.55
CA ASP A 299 7.31 -1.25 9.37
C ASP A 299 6.66 -1.38 10.76
N TYR A 300 6.67 -2.60 11.30
CA TYR A 300 6.16 -2.88 12.65
C TYR A 300 7.08 -2.37 13.76
N ALA A 301 8.34 -2.11 13.44
CA ALA A 301 9.32 -1.58 14.38
C ALA A 301 10.34 -0.68 13.66
N GLY A 302 10.73 0.42 14.28
CA GLY A 302 11.69 1.37 13.70
C GLY A 302 12.20 2.40 14.72
N GLY A 303 12.85 3.46 14.22
CA GLY A 303 13.47 4.50 15.07
C GLY A 303 12.51 5.33 15.92
N TRP A 304 11.21 5.18 15.72
CA TRP A 304 10.16 5.77 16.55
C TRP A 304 9.87 4.97 17.83
N ASP A 305 10.44 3.77 17.97
CA ASP A 305 10.22 2.91 19.14
C ASP A 305 11.30 3.09 20.20
N ALA A 306 10.96 2.77 21.46
CA ALA A 306 11.90 2.70 22.57
C ALA A 306 12.72 1.39 22.63
N THR A 307 12.24 0.34 21.95
CA THR A 307 12.91 -0.97 21.90
C THR A 307 13.06 -1.45 20.46
N THR A 308 14.08 -2.26 20.22
CA THR A 308 14.22 -3.03 18.98
C THR A 308 12.99 -3.92 18.78
N GLY A 309 12.71 -4.30 17.53
CA GLY A 309 11.59 -5.19 17.22
C GLY A 309 11.73 -5.83 15.86
N HIS A 310 10.97 -6.89 15.61
CA HIS A 310 10.81 -7.44 14.28
C HIS A 310 9.95 -6.49 13.45
N GLN A 311 10.48 -6.02 12.32
CA GLN A 311 9.74 -5.06 11.49
C GLN A 311 8.65 -5.70 10.61
N ALA A 312 8.65 -7.04 10.45
CA ALA A 312 7.75 -7.73 9.52
C ALA A 312 7.46 -9.19 9.95
N ASN A 313 7.24 -9.45 11.24
CA ASN A 313 6.94 -10.79 11.76
C ASN A 313 5.53 -11.28 11.38
N LEU A 314 5.38 -12.59 11.13
CA LEU A 314 4.06 -13.16 10.83
C LEU A 314 3.16 -13.25 12.06
N TYR A 315 3.72 -13.69 13.18
CA TYR A 315 2.97 -13.97 14.40
C TYR A 315 3.46 -13.11 15.55
N ALA A 316 2.58 -12.84 16.52
CA ALA A 316 2.99 -12.23 17.79
C ALA A 316 3.76 -13.27 18.63
N SER A 317 4.82 -12.83 19.29
CA SER A 317 5.53 -13.63 20.29
C SER A 317 4.74 -13.65 21.59
N THR A 318 4.49 -14.84 22.12
CA THR A 318 3.93 -15.01 23.48
C THR A 318 5.02 -14.96 24.55
N ALA A 319 6.28 -15.20 24.18
CA ALA A 319 7.40 -15.22 25.10
C ALA A 319 8.03 -13.84 25.30
N ASP A 320 8.06 -13.02 24.25
CA ASP A 320 8.58 -11.65 24.28
C ASP A 320 7.68 -10.71 23.47
N PRO A 321 6.62 -10.16 24.08
CA PRO A 321 5.72 -9.24 23.40
C PRO A 321 6.41 -7.96 22.89
N ALA A 322 7.52 -7.53 23.50
CA ALA A 322 8.24 -6.33 23.06
C ALA A 322 8.97 -6.54 21.73
N ALA A 323 9.35 -7.78 21.42
CA ALA A 323 9.96 -8.14 20.14
C ALA A 323 8.97 -8.06 18.95
N THR A 324 7.66 -8.17 19.20
CA THR A 324 6.62 -8.13 18.15
C THR A 324 5.49 -7.17 18.50
N LYS A 325 5.63 -5.92 18.07
CA LYS A 325 4.65 -4.85 18.32
C LYS A 325 3.34 -5.02 17.53
N PHE A 326 3.43 -5.67 16.37
CA PHE A 326 2.31 -6.00 15.49
C PHE A 326 2.36 -7.48 15.07
N SER A 327 1.31 -7.94 14.38
CA SER A 327 1.18 -9.31 13.89
C SER A 327 0.47 -9.32 12.54
N THR A 328 1.15 -9.80 11.50
CA THR A 328 0.53 -10.00 10.18
C THR A 328 -0.67 -10.94 10.28
N ASP A 329 -0.59 -12.02 11.07
CA ASP A 329 -1.66 -12.99 11.18
C ASP A 329 -2.94 -12.38 11.76
N ARG A 330 -2.79 -11.44 12.70
CA ARG A 330 -3.91 -10.67 13.22
C ARG A 330 -4.51 -9.77 12.14
N ALA A 331 -3.69 -8.99 11.43
CA ALA A 331 -4.18 -8.11 10.37
C ALA A 331 -4.93 -8.89 9.28
N VAL A 332 -4.37 -10.01 8.80
CA VAL A 332 -5.03 -10.88 7.82
C VAL A 332 -6.37 -11.42 8.36
N GLY A 333 -6.40 -11.87 9.62
CA GLY A 333 -7.63 -12.35 10.26
C GLY A 333 -8.70 -11.26 10.34
N ASP A 334 -8.32 -10.05 10.73
CA ASP A 334 -9.22 -8.90 10.89
C ASP A 334 -9.79 -8.44 9.53
N TYR A 335 -8.99 -8.40 8.47
CA TYR A 335 -9.48 -8.10 7.11
C TYR A 335 -10.50 -9.14 6.62
N VAL A 336 -10.22 -10.42 6.84
CA VAL A 336 -11.16 -11.50 6.48
C VAL A 336 -12.45 -11.41 7.29
N ALA A 337 -12.36 -11.12 8.59
CA ALA A 337 -13.52 -10.90 9.45
C ALA A 337 -14.34 -9.66 9.02
N ALA A 338 -13.69 -8.63 8.49
CA ALA A 338 -14.34 -7.44 7.93
C ALA A 338 -14.98 -7.68 6.54
N GLY A 339 -14.80 -8.86 5.94
CA GLY A 339 -15.44 -9.26 4.67
C GLY A 339 -14.54 -9.19 3.44
N VAL A 340 -13.24 -8.91 3.60
CA VAL A 340 -12.28 -9.00 2.49
C VAL A 340 -11.96 -10.47 2.22
N ALA A 341 -12.20 -10.93 0.99
CA ALA A 341 -11.89 -12.30 0.63
C ALA A 341 -10.36 -12.55 0.70
N ALA A 342 -9.93 -13.60 1.40
CA ALA A 342 -8.51 -13.96 1.56
C ALA A 342 -7.72 -13.96 0.23
N ARG A 343 -8.29 -14.51 -0.84
CA ARG A 343 -7.71 -14.54 -2.20
C ARG A 343 -7.46 -13.16 -2.86
N ARG A 344 -8.00 -12.09 -2.28
CA ARG A 344 -7.79 -10.70 -2.72
C ARG A 344 -6.73 -10.00 -1.85
N ILE A 345 -6.22 -10.63 -0.80
CA ILE A 345 -5.14 -10.07 0.02
C ILE A 345 -3.81 -10.60 -0.53
N SER A 346 -2.88 -9.70 -0.84
CA SER A 346 -1.48 -10.02 -1.10
C SER A 346 -0.67 -9.63 0.13
N LEU A 347 0.17 -10.55 0.59
CA LEU A 347 1.05 -10.30 1.74
C LEU A 347 2.21 -9.38 1.33
N GLY A 348 2.31 -8.21 1.96
CA GLY A 348 3.42 -7.29 1.77
C GLY A 348 4.71 -7.77 2.43
N LEU A 349 5.84 -7.64 1.75
CA LEU A 349 7.18 -7.91 2.27
C LEU A 349 8.12 -6.72 2.01
N PRO A 350 8.99 -6.37 2.97
CA PRO A 350 10.01 -5.36 2.78
C PRO A 350 11.22 -5.96 2.08
N LEU A 351 11.70 -5.29 1.03
CA LEU A 351 13.02 -5.51 0.41
C LEU A 351 14.07 -4.59 1.05
N TYR A 352 13.95 -4.37 2.36
CA TYR A 352 14.84 -3.56 3.17
C TYR A 352 14.82 -4.01 4.63
N GLY A 353 15.80 -3.54 5.39
CA GLY A 353 15.98 -3.72 6.81
C GLY A 353 15.81 -2.43 7.59
N ARG A 354 15.37 -2.53 8.85
CA ARG A 354 15.35 -1.43 9.82
C ARG A 354 16.39 -1.66 10.90
N SER A 355 17.29 -0.70 11.08
CA SER A 355 18.45 -0.80 11.98
C SER A 355 18.26 -0.11 13.33
N PHE A 356 18.97 -0.62 14.33
CA PHE A 356 19.03 -0.13 15.71
C PHE A 356 20.47 -0.24 16.21
N GLU A 357 21.09 0.88 16.56
CA GLU A 357 22.47 0.96 17.07
C GLU A 357 22.49 1.06 18.60
N GLY A 358 23.61 0.67 19.21
CA GLY A 358 23.70 0.55 20.67
C GLY A 358 22.73 -0.51 21.22
N ALA A 359 22.44 -1.54 20.42
CA ALA A 359 21.53 -2.61 20.74
C ALA A 359 22.28 -3.87 21.20
N GLY A 360 21.60 -4.71 21.98
CA GLY A 360 22.02 -6.09 22.23
C GLY A 360 21.62 -7.04 21.09
N ALA A 361 22.06 -8.29 21.18
CA ALA A 361 21.76 -9.31 20.16
C ALA A 361 20.27 -9.73 20.12
N ALA A 362 19.58 -9.61 21.26
CA ALA A 362 18.18 -9.98 21.39
C ALA A 362 17.26 -8.85 20.89
N VAL A 363 16.27 -9.23 20.10
CA VAL A 363 15.17 -8.35 19.68
C VAL A 363 14.26 -8.07 20.90
N GLY A 364 13.51 -6.96 20.88
CA GLY A 364 12.62 -6.57 21.99
C GLY A 364 13.31 -5.79 23.10
N GLN A 365 14.63 -5.61 23.01
CA GLN A 365 15.43 -4.90 24.02
C GLN A 365 15.58 -3.40 23.70
N PRO A 366 15.82 -2.55 24.71
CA PRO A 366 16.21 -1.15 24.51
C PRO A 366 17.47 -1.01 23.64
N TYR A 367 17.58 0.12 22.96
CA TYR A 367 18.76 0.52 22.18
C TYR A 367 19.08 2.00 22.47
N THR A 368 20.33 2.42 22.33
CA THR A 368 20.77 3.77 22.74
C THR A 368 21.47 4.57 21.66
N GLY A 369 21.87 3.93 20.56
CA GLY A 369 22.64 4.57 19.47
C GLY A 369 21.77 5.22 18.38
N GLY A 370 20.44 5.17 18.49
CA GLY A 370 19.55 5.56 17.40
C GLY A 370 19.48 4.47 16.33
N VAL A 371 19.21 4.86 15.08
CA VAL A 371 19.05 3.91 13.97
C VAL A 371 20.23 3.89 12.99
N GLY A 372 21.21 4.78 13.18
CA GLY A 372 22.37 4.88 12.29
C GLY A 372 22.03 5.37 10.88
N PRO A 373 23.01 5.26 9.95
CA PRO A 373 22.80 5.57 8.53
C PRO A 373 21.91 4.52 7.86
N GLY A 374 21.72 4.65 6.55
CA GLY A 374 21.06 3.67 5.72
C GLY A 374 21.63 3.66 4.31
N SER A 375 21.32 2.62 3.53
CA SER A 375 21.81 2.47 2.15
C SER A 375 20.84 3.03 1.10
N SER A 376 19.62 3.40 1.50
CA SER A 376 18.60 3.99 0.61
C SER A 376 18.58 5.52 0.65
N GLY A 377 19.51 6.15 1.36
CA GLY A 377 19.49 7.59 1.65
C GLY A 377 18.57 7.97 2.83
N THR A 378 17.80 7.03 3.36
CA THR A 378 16.99 7.21 4.58
C THR A 378 17.73 6.61 5.78
N GLN A 379 17.86 7.38 6.87
CA GLN A 379 18.47 6.90 8.11
C GLN A 379 17.72 5.67 8.63
N GLY A 380 18.47 4.68 9.11
CA GLY A 380 17.89 3.47 9.66
C GLY A 380 17.35 2.46 8.64
N VAL A 381 17.45 2.73 7.33
CA VAL A 381 16.89 1.88 6.28
C VAL A 381 17.99 1.34 5.37
N TRP A 382 18.10 0.01 5.33
CA TRP A 382 19.11 -0.70 4.54
C TRP A 382 18.44 -1.55 3.47
N LEU A 383 18.74 -1.32 2.20
CA LEU A 383 18.24 -2.16 1.11
C LEU A 383 18.66 -3.62 1.33
N TYR A 384 17.76 -4.57 1.12
CA TYR A 384 18.02 -5.98 1.38
C TYR A 384 19.24 -6.50 0.60
N ARG A 385 19.45 -6.02 -0.63
CA ARG A 385 20.63 -6.34 -1.45
C ARG A 385 21.96 -6.06 -0.78
N THR A 386 22.01 -5.14 0.19
CA THR A 386 23.23 -4.81 0.94
C THR A 386 23.36 -5.55 2.28
N LEU A 387 22.44 -6.47 2.61
CA LEU A 387 22.36 -7.16 3.90
C LEU A 387 22.58 -8.67 3.78
N PRO A 388 23.33 -9.35 4.68
CA PRO A 388 23.88 -8.81 5.92
C PRO A 388 25.11 -7.94 5.68
N LYS A 389 25.33 -6.98 6.57
CA LYS A 389 26.60 -6.23 6.62
C LYS A 389 27.74 -7.19 7.01
N ALA A 390 28.94 -6.92 6.50
CA ALA A 390 30.13 -7.67 6.87
C ALA A 390 30.33 -7.62 8.40
N GLY A 391 30.58 -8.76 9.04
CA GLY A 391 30.70 -8.87 10.50
C GLY A 391 29.41 -9.23 11.23
N ALA A 392 28.24 -9.03 10.61
CA ALA A 392 26.96 -9.36 11.21
C ALA A 392 26.62 -10.85 11.05
N THR A 393 26.03 -11.43 12.09
CA THR A 393 25.46 -12.79 12.07
C THR A 393 23.96 -12.73 11.83
N VAL A 394 23.44 -13.56 10.93
CA VAL A 394 22.00 -13.64 10.65
C VAL A 394 21.34 -14.62 11.62
N HIS A 395 20.22 -14.20 12.19
CA HIS A 395 19.39 -14.95 13.12
C HIS A 395 17.97 -15.11 12.56
N TYR A 396 17.33 -16.20 12.94
CA TYR A 396 15.97 -16.54 12.54
C TYR A 396 15.17 -16.97 13.76
N ASP A 397 14.01 -16.34 13.98
CA ASP A 397 13.03 -16.72 15.00
C ASP A 397 11.92 -17.54 14.33
N ASP A 398 11.90 -18.84 14.62
CA ASP A 398 10.90 -19.76 14.09
C ASP A 398 9.50 -19.57 14.73
N GLY A 399 9.41 -19.04 15.94
CA GLY A 399 8.13 -18.79 16.61
C GLY A 399 7.32 -17.70 15.91
N VAL A 400 7.99 -16.62 15.49
CA VAL A 400 7.35 -15.45 14.84
C VAL A 400 7.59 -15.38 13.33
N LYS A 401 8.40 -16.29 12.80
CA LYS A 401 8.80 -16.40 11.39
C LYS A 401 9.48 -15.14 10.87
N ALA A 402 10.40 -14.57 11.65
CA ALA A 402 11.11 -13.33 11.34
C ALA A 402 12.62 -13.52 11.43
N SER A 403 13.38 -12.66 10.75
CA SER A 403 14.84 -12.65 10.80
C SER A 403 15.41 -11.28 11.15
N TRP A 404 16.66 -11.28 11.58
CA TRP A 404 17.48 -10.09 11.78
C TRP A 404 18.95 -10.47 11.64
N SER A 405 19.82 -9.48 11.49
CA SER A 405 21.25 -9.65 11.71
C SER A 405 21.72 -8.85 12.91
N TYR A 406 22.75 -9.33 13.59
CA TYR A 406 23.41 -8.62 14.68
C TYR A 406 24.92 -8.58 14.48
N ASP A 407 25.50 -7.39 14.59
CA ASP A 407 26.94 -7.16 14.68
C ASP A 407 27.31 -6.78 16.12
N ALA A 408 28.06 -7.65 16.79
CA ALA A 408 28.47 -7.43 18.18
C ALA A 408 29.53 -6.34 18.35
N ALA A 409 30.37 -6.11 17.33
CA ALA A 409 31.40 -5.08 17.37
C ALA A 409 30.80 -3.68 17.14
N ALA A 410 29.84 -3.58 16.22
CA ALA A 410 29.10 -2.34 15.96
C ALA A 410 27.93 -2.12 16.95
N GLN A 411 27.53 -3.15 17.70
CA GLN A 411 26.31 -3.17 18.52
C GLN A 411 25.08 -2.77 17.69
N GLU A 412 24.95 -3.32 16.50
CA GLU A 412 23.91 -2.99 15.53
C GLU A 412 23.03 -4.19 15.25
N LEU A 413 21.71 -4.00 15.39
CA LEU A 413 20.69 -4.94 15.02
C LEU A 413 19.96 -4.43 13.78
N ILE A 414 19.80 -5.26 12.75
CA ILE A 414 19.00 -4.94 11.56
C ILE A 414 17.92 -6.00 11.38
N SER A 415 16.64 -5.63 11.52
CA SER A 415 15.53 -6.55 11.25
C SER A 415 15.17 -6.49 9.76
N TYR A 416 15.13 -7.64 9.07
CA TYR A 416 14.79 -7.75 7.64
C TYR A 416 14.37 -9.19 7.31
N ASP A 417 13.71 -9.39 6.16
CA ASP A 417 13.38 -10.74 5.68
C ASP A 417 14.59 -11.45 5.07
N SER A 418 14.71 -12.75 5.34
CA SER A 418 15.69 -13.65 4.76
C SER A 418 15.00 -14.63 3.81
N PRO A 419 15.74 -15.39 2.98
CA PRO A 419 15.14 -16.46 2.19
C PRO A 419 14.36 -17.48 3.04
N ASP A 420 14.77 -17.71 4.30
CA ASP A 420 14.03 -18.57 5.23
C ASP A 420 12.70 -17.95 5.67
N SER A 421 12.68 -16.68 6.09
CA SER A 421 11.41 -16.01 6.44
C SER A 421 10.49 -15.90 5.24
N ALA A 422 11.02 -15.59 4.05
CA ALA A 422 10.29 -15.58 2.79
C ALA A 422 9.64 -16.94 2.49
N ARG A 423 10.37 -18.07 2.59
CA ARG A 423 9.78 -19.41 2.41
C ARG A 423 8.61 -19.67 3.37
N GLN A 424 8.73 -19.23 4.62
CA GLN A 424 7.68 -19.40 5.62
C GLN A 424 6.48 -18.47 5.36
N LYS A 425 6.71 -17.25 4.88
CA LYS A 425 5.68 -16.32 4.42
C LYS A 425 4.94 -16.86 3.19
N ALA A 426 5.62 -17.47 2.23
CA ALA A 426 4.98 -18.18 1.13
C ALA A 426 4.12 -19.36 1.63
N ALA A 427 4.62 -20.14 2.58
CA ALA A 427 3.82 -21.22 3.19
C ALA A 427 2.57 -20.68 3.92
N TYR A 428 2.70 -19.51 4.57
CA TYR A 428 1.58 -18.79 5.17
C TYR A 428 0.54 -18.38 4.12
N VAL A 429 0.97 -17.76 3.01
CA VAL A 429 0.11 -17.39 1.87
C VAL A 429 -0.69 -18.59 1.37
N ARG A 430 -0.03 -19.74 1.13
CA ARG A 430 -0.73 -20.95 0.67
C ARG A 430 -1.73 -21.46 1.69
N ARG A 431 -1.33 -21.58 2.97
CA ARG A 431 -2.18 -22.14 4.04
C ARG A 431 -3.41 -21.28 4.32
N LYS A 432 -3.29 -19.95 4.25
CA LYS A 432 -4.39 -19.01 4.49
C LYS A 432 -5.23 -18.73 3.24
N GLY A 433 -4.86 -19.30 2.09
CA GLY A 433 -5.55 -19.06 0.82
C GLY A 433 -5.47 -17.60 0.38
N LEU A 434 -4.33 -16.94 0.65
CA LEU A 434 -4.10 -15.56 0.21
C LEU A 434 -3.85 -15.50 -1.29
N GLY A 435 -4.08 -14.33 -1.87
CA GLY A 435 -3.94 -14.09 -3.30
C GLY A 435 -2.50 -14.07 -3.80
N GLY A 436 -1.51 -13.94 -2.91
CA GLY A 436 -0.11 -13.84 -3.30
C GLY A 436 0.71 -12.94 -2.38
N ALA A 437 1.71 -12.26 -2.95
CA ALA A 437 2.61 -11.35 -2.26
C ALA A 437 2.82 -10.03 -3.03
N ALA A 438 3.24 -8.99 -2.30
CA ALA A 438 3.64 -7.69 -2.83
C ALA A 438 4.94 -7.23 -2.14
N PHE A 439 5.82 -6.53 -2.85
CA PHE A 439 7.13 -6.13 -2.32
C PHE A 439 7.40 -4.64 -2.47
N TRP A 440 7.90 -4.04 -1.38
CA TRP A 440 8.43 -2.69 -1.37
C TRP A 440 9.95 -2.71 -1.09
N GLU A 441 10.83 -2.32 -2.01
CA GLU A 441 10.60 -1.99 -3.43
C GLU A 441 11.71 -2.59 -4.31
N ALA A 442 11.52 -2.59 -5.63
CA ALA A 442 12.32 -3.35 -6.59
C ALA A 442 13.84 -3.16 -6.46
N GLY A 443 14.29 -1.92 -6.21
CA GLY A 443 15.71 -1.61 -6.03
C GLY A 443 16.34 -2.28 -4.82
N GLY A 444 15.53 -2.80 -3.89
CA GLY A 444 15.99 -3.47 -2.68
C GLY A 444 16.32 -4.95 -2.83
N ASP A 445 15.82 -5.66 -3.85
CA ASP A 445 16.02 -7.12 -3.94
C ASP A 445 17.42 -7.51 -4.43
N ARG A 446 17.80 -8.76 -4.14
CA ARG A 446 18.97 -9.43 -4.72
C ARG A 446 18.61 -10.12 -6.03
N ASP A 447 19.64 -10.41 -6.82
CA ASP A 447 19.55 -11.31 -7.96
C ASP A 447 19.74 -12.80 -7.55
N GLY A 448 19.35 -13.70 -8.46
CA GLY A 448 19.63 -15.13 -8.34
C GLY A 448 18.99 -15.80 -7.12
N GLU A 449 19.71 -16.77 -6.52
CA GLU A 449 19.22 -17.54 -5.36
C GLU A 449 19.03 -16.68 -4.09
N GLY A 450 19.62 -15.49 -4.05
CA GLY A 450 19.44 -14.53 -2.97
C GLY A 450 18.13 -13.74 -3.05
N SER A 451 17.43 -13.74 -4.18
CA SER A 451 16.21 -12.95 -4.39
C SER A 451 15.08 -13.38 -3.45
N LEU A 452 14.49 -12.44 -2.70
CA LEU A 452 13.27 -12.69 -1.93
C LEU A 452 12.05 -12.80 -2.85
N VAL A 453 11.99 -12.00 -3.91
CA VAL A 453 10.90 -12.05 -4.90
C VAL A 453 10.88 -13.42 -5.60
N GLY A 454 12.04 -13.89 -6.04
CA GLY A 454 12.24 -15.21 -6.63
C GLY A 454 11.95 -16.35 -5.65
N THR A 455 12.44 -16.25 -4.41
CA THR A 455 12.16 -17.23 -3.35
C THR A 455 10.66 -17.37 -3.07
N MET A 456 9.95 -16.25 -2.98
CA MET A 456 8.50 -16.22 -2.76
C MET A 456 7.76 -16.83 -3.95
N LYS A 457 8.11 -16.46 -5.19
CA LYS A 457 7.51 -17.07 -6.39
C LYS A 457 7.73 -18.58 -6.42
N ALA A 458 8.96 -19.04 -6.25
CA ALA A 458 9.31 -20.46 -6.27
C ALA A 458 8.56 -21.25 -5.19
N SER A 459 8.38 -20.65 -4.01
CA SER A 459 7.69 -21.26 -2.89
C SER A 459 6.17 -21.25 -3.06
N MET A 460 5.57 -20.17 -3.57
CA MET A 460 4.12 -20.09 -3.80
C MET A 460 3.68 -21.03 -4.92
N GLY A 461 4.45 -21.09 -6.01
CA GLY A 461 4.17 -21.95 -7.16
C GLY A 461 3.85 -21.14 -8.42
N VAL A 462 2.72 -21.46 -9.07
CA VAL A 462 2.35 -20.88 -10.37
C VAL A 462 1.78 -19.47 -10.19
N LEU A 463 2.30 -18.52 -10.96
CA LEU A 463 1.76 -17.17 -10.99
C LEU A 463 0.48 -17.11 -11.84
N GLU A 464 -0.45 -16.22 -11.46
CA GLU A 464 -1.64 -15.89 -12.24
C GLU A 464 -1.25 -15.54 -13.69
N GLN A 465 -1.96 -16.15 -14.65
CA GLN A 465 -1.73 -15.97 -16.09
C GLN A 465 -2.89 -15.20 -16.73
N SER A 466 -3.20 -14.03 -16.20
CA SER A 466 -4.17 -13.11 -16.80
C SER A 466 -3.47 -12.25 -17.85
N GLN A 467 -3.93 -12.31 -19.09
CA GLN A 467 -3.31 -11.58 -20.19
C GLN A 467 -3.38 -10.06 -19.93
N ASN A 468 -2.30 -9.34 -20.19
CA ASN A 468 -2.25 -7.88 -20.13
C ASN A 468 -2.83 -7.21 -21.39
N TRP A 469 -3.13 -5.92 -21.28
CA TRP A 469 -3.64 -5.12 -22.39
C TRP A 469 -2.52 -4.33 -23.08
N LEU A 470 -2.54 -4.30 -24.42
CA LEU A 470 -1.54 -3.59 -25.24
C LEU A 470 -2.18 -2.56 -26.20
N LEU A 471 -3.50 -2.57 -26.37
CA LEU A 471 -4.17 -1.76 -27.38
C LEU A 471 -4.72 -0.46 -26.78
N TYR A 472 -3.97 0.63 -26.91
CA TYR A 472 -4.37 1.93 -26.36
C TYR A 472 -4.63 2.95 -27.48
N PRO A 473 -5.71 2.78 -28.27
CA PRO A 473 -5.97 3.58 -29.48
C PRO A 473 -6.21 5.08 -29.18
N GLN A 474 -6.50 5.43 -27.93
CA GLN A 474 -6.75 6.79 -27.47
C GLN A 474 -5.57 7.41 -26.72
N SER A 475 -4.42 6.74 -26.68
CA SER A 475 -3.22 7.33 -26.09
C SER A 475 -2.88 8.60 -26.83
N GLN A 476 -2.52 9.66 -26.10
CA GLN A 476 -1.97 10.88 -26.67
C GLN A 476 -0.56 10.66 -27.27
N TYR A 477 0.11 9.57 -26.91
CA TYR A 477 1.44 9.24 -27.42
C TYR A 477 1.36 8.30 -28.62
N ASP A 478 1.97 8.73 -29.72
CA ASP A 478 1.92 8.08 -31.02
C ASP A 478 2.52 6.66 -30.96
N ASN A 479 3.64 6.50 -30.27
CA ASN A 479 4.30 5.21 -30.10
C ASN A 479 3.53 4.23 -29.18
N ILE A 480 2.86 4.69 -28.12
CA ILE A 480 1.98 3.84 -27.31
C ILE A 480 0.76 3.42 -28.13
N ARG A 481 0.15 4.36 -28.86
CA ARG A 481 -1.02 4.10 -29.72
C ARG A 481 -0.70 3.10 -30.84
N ALA A 482 0.51 3.15 -31.39
CA ALA A 482 1.01 2.22 -32.40
C ALA A 482 1.46 0.86 -31.81
N GLY A 483 1.45 0.69 -30.49
CA GLY A 483 1.83 -0.56 -29.84
C GLY A 483 3.34 -0.79 -29.73
N MET A 484 4.13 0.29 -29.66
CA MET A 484 5.60 0.30 -29.66
C MET A 484 6.16 -0.61 -30.76
N PRO A 485 5.98 -0.25 -32.06
CA PRO A 485 6.54 -1.03 -33.16
C PRO A 485 8.06 -1.13 -33.00
N GLU A 486 8.64 -2.25 -33.46
CA GLU A 486 10.10 -2.35 -33.54
C GLU A 486 10.59 -1.32 -34.57
N SER A 487 11.53 -0.47 -34.14
CA SER A 487 12.17 0.57 -34.94
C SER A 487 13.14 0.01 -35.97
#